data_AF-A0A9B0TF63-F1
#
_entry.id   AF-A0A9B0TF63-F1
#
_cell.length_a   1.000
_cell.length_b   1.000
_cell.length_c   1.000
_cell.angle_alpha   90.00
_cell.angle_beta   90.00
_cell.angle_gamma   90.00
#
_symmetry.space_group_name_H-M   'P 1'
#
loop_
_entity.id
_entity.type
_entity.pdbx_description
1 polymer ?
#
loop_
_entity_poly.entity_id
_entity_poly.type
_entity_poly.pdbx_seq_one_letter_code
_entity_poly.pdbx_strand_id
1 'polypeptide(L)'
;MLPPKSTLLLILALNPGSLGRRAQRPPRPAYPINAIHPKANFNAQQFAGTWFLVAVASTCHFLQEQSHQTEATALHVTPQGESLAVSTFRKLDGICWQIRQLYRDTGIPGRLLLQARGARGAVDVVVGETDYRDFAILYLERARKLSLKLYARSLPVSDLVLSEFEQRVQSANLTEDSIFFFPKYGFCEVADQFHVLDGPCCEHTPALPITPHLISVLSWLKVPVVPAGDLMTPERPCPPMPPPMLQPEASSLPHFATPKVVLGTSQALVWV
;
A
#
# COMPACT_ATOMS: atom_id res chain seq x y z
N MET A 1 21.74 -74.17 64.36
CA MET A 1 20.33 -74.28 63.94
C MET A 1 19.61 -72.98 64.29
N LEU A 2 18.63 -72.58 63.46
CA LEU A 2 17.92 -71.27 63.35
C LEU A 2 18.66 -70.16 62.56
N PRO A 3 17.95 -69.26 61.86
CA PRO A 3 16.95 -69.48 60.79
C PRO A 3 17.19 -68.49 59.58
N PRO A 4 16.33 -68.46 58.54
CA PRO A 4 16.69 -67.99 57.19
C PRO A 4 16.41 -66.51 56.91
N LYS A 5 17.04 -66.02 55.84
CA LYS A 5 17.03 -64.64 55.32
C LYS A 5 15.64 -64.22 54.84
N SER A 6 15.09 -63.14 55.42
CA SER A 6 13.93 -62.43 54.88
C SER A 6 14.27 -61.74 53.57
N THR A 7 13.51 -62.02 52.52
CA THR A 7 13.62 -61.35 51.21
C THR A 7 12.53 -60.27 51.15
N LEU A 8 12.91 -59.00 51.14
CA LEU A 8 11.98 -57.88 50.90
C LEU A 8 11.73 -57.74 49.40
N LEU A 9 10.48 -57.92 48.97
CA LEU A 9 10.00 -57.60 47.63
C LEU A 9 9.48 -56.16 47.61
N LEU A 10 10.17 -55.25 46.92
CA LEU A 10 9.65 -53.92 46.59
C LEU A 10 8.71 -54.03 45.38
N ILE A 11 7.43 -53.73 45.59
CA ILE A 11 6.44 -53.59 44.50
C ILE A 11 6.48 -52.14 44.01
N LEU A 12 6.93 -51.95 42.76
CA LEU A 12 6.86 -50.68 42.04
C LEU A 12 5.42 -50.46 41.54
N ALA A 13 4.71 -49.50 42.13
CA ALA A 13 3.42 -49.04 41.65
C ALA A 13 3.61 -48.10 40.44
N LEU A 14 3.21 -48.56 39.25
CA LEU A 14 3.09 -47.72 38.06
C LEU A 14 1.77 -46.92 38.13
N ASN A 15 1.86 -45.61 38.31
CA ASN A 15 0.72 -44.69 38.20
C ASN A 15 0.39 -44.45 36.70
N PRO A 16 -0.81 -44.82 36.21
CA PRO A 16 -1.25 -44.46 34.86
C PRO A 16 -2.01 -43.14 34.97
N GLY A 17 -1.30 -42.02 34.87
CA GLY A 17 -1.90 -40.72 35.19
C GLY A 17 -1.22 -39.53 34.51
N SER A 18 -0.93 -39.61 33.22
CA SER A 18 -0.60 -38.42 32.42
C SER A 18 -1.39 -38.42 31.11
N LEU A 19 -2.71 -38.24 31.22
CA LEU A 19 -3.49 -37.73 30.10
C LEU A 19 -2.96 -36.32 29.79
N GLY A 20 -2.12 -36.25 28.76
CA GLY A 20 -1.56 -35.01 28.25
C GLY A 20 -2.67 -34.03 27.93
N ARG A 21 -2.80 -32.98 28.75
CA ARG A 21 -3.44 -31.74 28.33
C ARG A 21 -2.61 -31.20 27.18
N ARG A 22 -3.08 -31.46 25.95
CA ARG A 22 -2.54 -30.86 24.73
C ARG A 22 -2.55 -29.35 24.95
N ALA A 23 -1.36 -28.76 25.11
CA ALA A 23 -1.23 -27.32 25.25
C ALA A 23 -1.94 -26.68 24.05
N GLN A 24 -3.08 -26.03 24.29
CA GLN A 24 -3.79 -25.32 23.26
C GLN A 24 -2.86 -24.20 22.78
N ARG A 25 -2.52 -24.25 21.49
CA ARG A 25 -1.70 -23.22 20.85
C ARG A 25 -2.40 -21.87 21.08
N PRO A 26 -1.71 -20.83 21.58
CA PRO A 26 -2.34 -19.54 21.80
C PRO A 26 -3.02 -19.07 20.50
N PRO A 27 -4.21 -18.45 20.58
CA PRO A 27 -4.92 -17.94 19.41
C PRO A 27 -3.98 -17.07 18.58
N ARG A 28 -3.99 -17.27 17.26
CA ARG A 28 -3.22 -16.37 16.37
C ARG A 28 -3.75 -14.94 16.57
N PRO A 29 -2.88 -13.93 16.68
CA PRO A 29 -3.33 -12.54 16.76
C PRO A 29 -4.26 -12.24 15.59
N ALA A 30 -5.42 -11.66 15.86
CA ALA A 30 -6.33 -11.21 14.83
C ALA A 30 -5.65 -10.11 14.00
N TYR A 31 -5.99 -10.03 12.71
CA TYR A 31 -5.57 -8.94 11.83
C TYR A 31 -6.22 -7.63 12.32
N PRO A 32 -5.46 -6.58 12.67
CA PRO A 32 -6.00 -5.32 13.17
C PRO A 32 -7.16 -4.74 12.33
N ILE A 33 -7.07 -4.85 11.01
CA ILE A 33 -8.06 -4.35 10.04
C ILE A 33 -9.43 -5.03 10.15
N ASN A 34 -9.51 -6.19 10.81
CA ASN A 34 -10.80 -6.86 11.04
C ASN A 34 -11.67 -6.13 12.06
N ALA A 35 -11.07 -5.33 12.95
CA ALA A 35 -11.82 -4.51 13.92
C ALA A 35 -12.38 -3.22 13.30
N ILE A 36 -11.92 -2.84 12.10
CA ILE A 36 -12.36 -1.62 11.42
C ILE A 36 -13.70 -1.85 10.72
N HIS A 37 -14.69 -1.01 11.00
CA HIS A 37 -15.97 -1.09 10.31
C HIS A 37 -15.90 -0.34 8.96
N PRO A 38 -16.25 -0.97 7.83
CA PRO A 38 -16.35 -0.26 6.56
C PRO A 38 -17.51 0.75 6.62
N LYS A 39 -17.43 1.77 5.75
CA LYS A 39 -18.51 2.74 5.52
C LYS A 39 -19.82 1.99 5.30
N ALA A 40 -20.80 2.27 6.17
CA ALA A 40 -22.13 1.68 6.05
C ALA A 40 -22.72 1.98 4.66
N ASN A 41 -23.23 0.94 4.00
CA ASN A 41 -23.79 1.00 2.64
C ASN A 41 -22.83 1.66 1.63
N PHE A 42 -21.55 1.31 1.69
CA PHE A 42 -20.55 1.82 0.76
C PHE A 42 -21.03 1.72 -0.69
N ASN A 43 -20.98 2.85 -1.41
CA ASN A 43 -21.40 2.96 -2.80
C ASN A 43 -20.19 3.29 -3.69
N ALA A 44 -19.76 2.32 -4.50
CA ALA A 44 -18.64 2.47 -5.41
C ALA A 44 -18.83 3.60 -6.44
N GLN A 45 -20.06 3.82 -6.90
CA GLN A 45 -20.38 4.87 -7.89
C GLN A 45 -20.20 6.27 -7.30
N GLN A 46 -20.64 6.50 -6.06
CA GLN A 46 -20.42 7.78 -5.38
C GLN A 46 -18.94 7.99 -5.03
N PHE A 47 -18.21 6.91 -4.77
CA PHE A 47 -16.78 6.96 -4.48
C PHE A 47 -15.90 7.17 -5.72
N ALA A 48 -16.44 7.00 -6.92
CA ALA A 48 -15.73 7.16 -8.19
C ALA A 48 -15.17 8.58 -8.39
N GLY A 49 -14.21 8.72 -9.30
CA GLY A 49 -13.59 9.99 -9.67
C GLY A 49 -12.26 10.24 -8.98
N THR A 50 -11.86 11.52 -8.94
CA THR A 50 -10.52 11.93 -8.48
C THR A 50 -10.47 12.12 -6.97
N TRP A 51 -9.37 11.71 -6.35
CA TRP A 51 -9.05 11.87 -4.93
C TRP A 51 -7.59 12.29 -4.76
N PHE A 52 -7.32 13.33 -3.98
CA PHE A 52 -5.96 13.79 -3.66
C PHE A 52 -5.51 13.19 -2.33
N LEU A 53 -4.32 12.61 -2.29
CA LEU A 53 -3.73 12.10 -1.05
C LEU A 53 -3.24 13.27 -0.20
N VAL A 54 -3.76 13.35 1.03
CA VAL A 54 -3.49 14.46 1.96
C VAL A 54 -2.44 14.04 2.98
N ALA A 55 -2.65 12.88 3.61
CA ALA A 55 -1.78 12.37 4.66
C ALA A 55 -1.81 10.84 4.72
N VAL A 56 -0.71 10.27 5.20
CA VAL A 56 -0.59 8.84 5.51
C VAL A 56 -0.11 8.69 6.95
N ALA A 57 -0.78 7.87 7.74
CA ALA A 57 -0.30 7.46 9.06
C ALA A 57 0.25 6.04 9.01
N SER A 58 1.53 5.84 9.31
CA SER A 58 2.17 4.51 9.20
C SER A 58 3.46 4.38 10.01
N THR A 59 3.73 3.17 10.51
CA THR A 59 5.04 2.77 11.05
C THR A 59 6.01 2.24 9.98
N CYS A 60 5.74 2.54 8.70
CA CYS A 60 6.62 2.16 7.60
C CYS A 60 7.93 2.98 7.66
N HIS A 61 9.05 2.29 7.85
CA HIS A 61 10.39 2.90 7.96
C HIS A 61 10.73 3.80 6.77
N PHE A 62 10.36 3.38 5.55
CA PHE A 62 10.61 4.19 4.36
C PHE A 62 9.89 5.54 4.42
N LEU A 63 8.64 5.57 4.90
CA LEU A 63 7.92 6.84 5.06
C LEU A 63 8.52 7.68 6.20
N GLN A 64 8.98 7.04 7.28
CA GLN A 64 9.67 7.74 8.37
C GLN A 64 10.95 8.44 7.88
N GLU A 65 11.75 7.77 7.05
CA GLU A 65 13.02 8.31 6.54
C GLU A 65 12.82 9.29 5.37
N GLN A 66 11.88 9.01 4.47
CA GLN A 66 11.70 9.72 3.19
C GLN A 66 10.46 10.62 3.17
N SER A 67 9.87 10.93 4.33
CA SER A 67 8.71 11.83 4.45
C SER A 67 8.91 13.20 3.79
N HIS A 68 10.14 13.71 3.84
CA HIS A 68 10.56 14.96 3.22
C HIS A 68 10.58 14.93 1.68
N GLN A 69 10.48 13.73 1.07
CA GLN A 69 10.43 13.51 -0.38
C GLN A 69 9.07 12.97 -0.83
N THR A 70 8.02 13.20 -0.02
CA THR A 70 6.66 12.86 -0.45
C THR A 70 6.28 13.69 -1.67
N GLU A 71 5.61 13.04 -2.62
CA GLU A 71 5.26 13.62 -3.92
C GLU A 71 3.76 13.77 -4.03
N ALA A 72 3.30 14.84 -4.67
CA ALA A 72 1.89 15.10 -4.89
C ALA A 72 1.23 13.88 -5.58
N THR A 73 0.26 13.27 -4.91
CA THR A 73 -0.33 12.01 -5.32
C THR A 73 -1.84 12.15 -5.48
N ALA A 74 -2.35 11.78 -6.66
CA ALA A 74 -3.77 11.73 -6.95
C ALA A 74 -4.19 10.29 -7.30
N LEU A 75 -5.42 9.92 -6.98
CA LEU A 75 -6.07 8.70 -7.43
C LEU A 75 -7.18 9.07 -8.40
N HIS A 76 -7.34 8.27 -9.45
CA HIS A 76 -8.55 8.22 -10.24
C HIS A 76 -9.21 6.85 -10.04
N VAL A 77 -10.43 6.87 -9.50
CA VAL A 77 -11.16 5.66 -9.13
C VAL A 77 -12.31 5.43 -10.12
N THR A 78 -12.35 4.24 -10.70
CA THR A 78 -13.38 3.82 -11.64
C THR A 78 -14.01 2.51 -11.17
N PRO A 79 -15.32 2.45 -10.91
CA PRO A 79 -15.99 1.21 -10.53
C PRO A 79 -15.93 0.16 -11.64
N GLN A 80 -15.69 -1.09 -11.26
CA GLN A 80 -15.77 -2.28 -12.10
C GLN A 80 -16.64 -3.32 -11.41
N GLY A 81 -17.97 -3.16 -11.52
CA GLY A 81 -18.92 -3.85 -10.67
C GLY A 81 -18.72 -3.42 -9.21
N GLU A 82 -18.57 -4.39 -8.30
CA GLU A 82 -18.28 -4.15 -6.88
C GLU A 82 -16.78 -3.90 -6.60
N SER A 83 -15.90 -4.14 -7.58
CA SER A 83 -14.47 -3.85 -7.48
C SER A 83 -14.16 -2.43 -7.94
N LEU A 84 -12.99 -1.90 -7.57
CA LEU A 84 -12.53 -0.57 -7.99
C LEU A 84 -11.24 -0.68 -8.80
N ALA A 85 -11.26 -0.19 -10.04
CA ALA A 85 -10.03 0.12 -10.77
C ALA A 85 -9.49 1.47 -10.28
N VAL A 86 -8.26 1.48 -9.79
CA VAL A 86 -7.62 2.64 -9.18
C VAL A 86 -6.36 2.98 -9.96
N SER A 87 -6.30 4.18 -10.54
CA SER A 87 -5.08 4.73 -11.14
C SER A 87 -4.46 5.75 -10.20
N THR A 88 -3.28 5.45 -9.66
CA THR A 88 -2.50 6.38 -8.84
C THR A 88 -1.57 7.19 -9.75
N PHE A 89 -1.67 8.51 -9.72
CA PHE A 89 -0.77 9.44 -10.38
C PHE A 89 0.15 10.07 -9.36
N ARG A 90 1.46 9.99 -9.59
CA ARG A 90 2.46 10.68 -8.77
C ARG A 90 3.62 11.12 -9.62
N LYS A 91 4.30 12.16 -9.15
CA LYS A 91 5.58 12.57 -9.72
C LYS A 91 6.69 11.69 -9.15
N LEU A 92 7.65 11.33 -9.99
CA LEU A 92 8.93 10.75 -9.58
C LEU A 92 10.01 11.38 -10.46
N ASP A 93 10.99 12.03 -9.85
CA ASP A 93 12.08 12.73 -10.53
C ASP A 93 11.61 13.70 -11.62
N GLY A 94 10.52 14.42 -11.35
CA GLY A 94 9.98 15.39 -12.30
C GLY A 94 9.02 14.79 -13.35
N ILE A 95 8.87 13.47 -13.43
CA ILE A 95 8.06 12.78 -14.44
C ILE A 95 6.78 12.23 -13.82
N CYS A 96 5.66 12.34 -14.54
CA CYS A 96 4.38 11.80 -14.10
C CYS A 96 4.27 10.31 -14.39
N TRP A 97 4.01 9.52 -13.34
CA TRP A 97 3.78 8.09 -13.43
C TRP A 97 2.33 7.75 -13.11
N GLN A 98 1.74 6.85 -13.90
CA GLN A 98 0.44 6.24 -13.63
C GLN A 98 0.63 4.81 -13.15
N ILE A 99 0.06 4.47 -12.00
CA ILE A 99 0.11 3.12 -11.44
C ILE A 99 -1.32 2.57 -11.40
N ARG A 100 -1.59 1.52 -12.18
CA ARG A 100 -2.91 0.91 -12.33
C ARG A 100 -3.06 -0.28 -11.40
N GLN A 101 -4.07 -0.21 -10.55
CA GLN A 101 -4.38 -1.20 -9.52
C GLN A 101 -5.83 -1.63 -9.64
N LEU A 102 -6.11 -2.87 -9.27
CA LEU A 102 -7.48 -3.38 -9.13
C LEU A 102 -7.70 -3.77 -7.67
N TYR A 103 -8.60 -3.04 -7.02
CA TYR A 103 -9.05 -3.29 -5.65
C TYR A 103 -10.26 -4.19 -5.76
N ARG A 104 -10.05 -5.49 -5.50
CA ARG A 104 -11.07 -6.51 -5.71
C ARG A 104 -12.06 -6.52 -4.55
N ASP A 105 -13.33 -6.71 -4.86
CA ASP A 105 -14.35 -6.96 -3.86
C ASP A 105 -14.04 -8.21 -3.03
N THR A 106 -14.36 -8.16 -1.74
CA THR A 106 -14.25 -9.29 -0.80
C THR A 106 -15.62 -9.86 -0.40
N GLY A 107 -16.70 -9.33 -0.97
CA GLY A 107 -18.09 -9.69 -0.67
C GLY A 107 -18.70 -8.85 0.47
N ILE A 108 -17.91 -7.99 1.11
CA ILE A 108 -18.38 -7.04 2.13
C ILE A 108 -18.20 -5.63 1.55
N PRO A 109 -19.29 -4.87 1.32
CA PRO A 109 -19.20 -3.52 0.78
C PRO A 109 -18.22 -2.63 1.56
N GLY A 110 -17.30 -1.99 0.84
CA GLY A 110 -16.27 -1.13 1.42
C GLY A 110 -15.02 -1.88 1.93
N ARG A 111 -15.00 -3.22 1.90
CA ARG A 111 -13.79 -4.04 2.11
C ARG A 111 -13.28 -4.59 0.80
N LEU A 112 -12.04 -4.24 0.48
CA LEU A 112 -11.40 -4.52 -0.80
C LEU A 112 -10.06 -5.23 -0.56
N LEU A 113 -9.59 -5.95 -1.57
CA LEU A 113 -8.31 -6.64 -1.56
C LEU A 113 -7.47 -6.21 -2.77
N LEU A 114 -6.31 -5.63 -2.49
CA LEU A 114 -5.30 -5.38 -3.49
C LEU A 114 -4.33 -6.57 -3.50
N GLN A 115 -4.38 -7.35 -4.57
CA GLN A 115 -3.38 -8.39 -4.78
C GLN A 115 -2.06 -7.77 -5.24
N ALA A 116 -0.99 -8.13 -4.55
CA ALA A 116 0.34 -7.76 -4.97
C ALA A 116 0.99 -8.86 -5.82
N ARG A 117 1.83 -8.47 -6.78
CA ARG A 117 2.57 -9.39 -7.66
C ARG A 117 3.88 -9.81 -6.97
N GLY A 118 4.27 -11.07 -7.14
CA GLY A 118 5.53 -11.64 -6.59
C GLY A 118 5.48 -11.89 -5.09
N ALA A 119 6.64 -11.81 -4.41
CA ALA A 119 6.74 -12.02 -2.96
C ALA A 119 6.07 -10.92 -2.10
N ARG A 120 5.52 -9.88 -2.72
CA ARG A 120 4.79 -8.83 -2.03
C ARG A 120 3.41 -9.40 -1.68
N GLY A 121 3.17 -9.64 -0.39
CA GLY A 121 1.87 -10.13 0.10
C GLY A 121 0.71 -9.16 -0.20
N ALA A 122 -0.51 -9.69 -0.18
CA ALA A 122 -1.73 -8.92 -0.41
C ALA A 122 -1.92 -7.79 0.60
N VAL A 123 -2.69 -6.78 0.20
CA VAL A 123 -3.05 -5.63 1.04
C VAL A 123 -4.56 -5.58 1.18
N ASP A 124 -5.04 -5.73 2.41
CA ASP A 124 -6.44 -5.51 2.75
C ASP A 124 -6.69 -4.01 2.80
N VAL A 125 -7.81 -3.56 2.22
CA VAL A 125 -8.20 -2.16 2.17
C VAL A 125 -9.62 -2.03 2.69
N VAL A 126 -9.85 -1.09 3.60
CA VAL A 126 -11.18 -0.76 4.11
C VAL A 126 -11.42 0.73 3.93
N VAL A 127 -12.50 1.08 3.23
CA VAL A 127 -13.01 2.45 3.21
C VAL A 127 -13.79 2.65 4.51
N GLY A 128 -13.20 3.33 5.50
CA GLY A 128 -13.80 3.50 6.82
C GLY A 128 -14.79 4.66 6.83
N GLU A 129 -14.25 5.88 6.81
CA GLU A 129 -15.03 7.11 6.83
C GLU A 129 -14.99 7.79 5.47
N THR A 130 -16.15 8.23 4.97
CA THR A 130 -16.24 9.08 3.76
C THR A 130 -17.65 9.66 3.67
N ASP A 131 -17.74 10.88 3.15
CA ASP A 131 -18.98 11.52 2.72
C ASP A 131 -19.13 11.53 1.19
N TYR A 132 -18.20 10.88 0.48
CA TYR A 132 -18.05 10.83 -0.98
C TYR A 132 -17.69 12.16 -1.67
N ARG A 133 -17.91 13.30 -1.01
CA ARG A 133 -17.90 14.65 -1.59
C ARG A 133 -16.68 15.46 -1.21
N ASP A 134 -16.19 15.29 0.01
CA ASP A 134 -15.11 16.12 0.53
C ASP A 134 -13.91 15.25 0.92
N PHE A 135 -14.13 14.14 1.63
CA PHE A 135 -13.03 13.33 2.17
C PHE A 135 -13.28 11.82 2.19
N ALA A 136 -12.19 11.07 2.34
CA ALA A 136 -12.22 9.64 2.64
C ALA A 136 -11.01 9.23 3.49
N ILE A 137 -11.24 8.41 4.51
CA ILE A 137 -10.22 7.75 5.33
C ILE A 137 -10.22 6.26 4.98
N LEU A 138 -9.10 5.81 4.44
CA LEU A 138 -8.88 4.41 4.10
C LEU A 138 -7.92 3.78 5.10
N TYR A 139 -8.24 2.56 5.54
CA TYR A 139 -7.37 1.71 6.34
C TYR A 139 -6.77 0.66 5.43
N LEU A 140 -5.46 0.50 5.48
CA LEU A 140 -4.74 -0.51 4.71
C LEU A 140 -3.97 -1.39 5.67
N GLU A 141 -3.99 -2.69 5.42
CA GLU A 141 -3.18 -3.62 6.19
C GLU A 141 -2.34 -4.51 5.29
N ARG A 142 -1.05 -4.55 5.59
CA ARG A 142 -0.10 -5.41 4.91
C ARG A 142 0.79 -6.07 5.94
N ALA A 143 0.90 -7.39 5.89
CA ALA A 143 1.73 -8.16 6.83
C ALA A 143 1.47 -7.78 8.31
N ARG A 144 0.18 -7.60 8.67
CA ARG A 144 -0.29 -7.18 10.00
C ARG A 144 0.14 -5.78 10.46
N LYS A 145 0.63 -4.96 9.54
CA LYS A 145 0.90 -3.53 9.79
C LYS A 145 -0.23 -2.71 9.20
N LEU A 146 -0.97 -2.06 10.09
CA LEU A 146 -2.05 -1.14 9.75
C LEU A 146 -1.47 0.23 9.38
N SER A 147 -2.05 0.86 8.36
CA SER A 147 -1.82 2.25 8.00
C SER A 147 -3.12 2.93 7.61
N LEU A 148 -3.19 4.23 7.79
CA LEU A 148 -4.35 5.04 7.40
C LEU A 148 -3.94 6.01 6.31
N LYS A 149 -4.85 6.31 5.38
CA LYS A 149 -4.66 7.30 4.32
C LYS A 149 -5.85 8.23 4.28
N LEU A 150 -5.60 9.53 4.40
CA LEU A 150 -6.59 10.57 4.21
C LEU A 150 -6.56 11.05 2.76
N TYR A 151 -7.72 11.03 2.12
CA TYR A 151 -7.95 11.57 0.80
C TYR A 151 -8.96 12.71 0.85
N ALA A 152 -8.85 13.65 -0.08
CA ALA A 152 -9.80 14.72 -0.26
C ALA A 152 -10.18 14.93 -1.73
N ARG A 153 -11.39 15.42 -2.01
CA ARG A 153 -11.82 15.78 -3.37
C ARG A 153 -11.22 17.11 -3.84
N SER A 154 -10.92 18.01 -2.92
CA SER A 154 -10.32 19.32 -3.18
C SER A 154 -9.43 19.74 -2.01
N LEU A 155 -8.51 20.67 -2.27
CA LEU A 155 -7.62 21.25 -1.26
C LEU A 155 -7.89 22.76 -1.13
N PRO A 156 -7.69 23.37 0.06
CA PRO A 156 -7.28 22.74 1.31
C PRO A 156 -8.39 21.90 1.95
N VAL A 157 -7.99 20.97 2.82
CA VAL A 157 -8.90 20.16 3.65
C VAL A 157 -9.33 20.97 4.87
N SER A 158 -10.56 20.79 5.35
CA SER A 158 -11.05 21.47 6.55
C SER A 158 -10.39 20.93 7.82
N ASP A 159 -10.25 21.79 8.84
CA ASP A 159 -9.69 21.40 10.14
C ASP A 159 -10.50 20.28 10.80
N LEU A 160 -11.82 20.26 10.62
CA LEU A 160 -12.69 19.20 11.12
C LEU A 160 -12.30 17.82 10.58
N VAL A 161 -12.00 17.72 9.28
CA VAL A 161 -11.59 16.46 8.65
C VAL A 161 -10.18 16.05 9.09
N LEU A 162 -9.28 17.02 9.27
CA LEU A 162 -7.94 16.75 9.79
C LEU A 162 -7.99 16.22 11.23
N SER A 163 -8.77 16.86 12.11
CA SER A 163 -8.97 16.38 13.49
C SER A 163 -9.65 15.02 13.55
N GLU A 164 -10.63 14.74 12.67
CA GLU A 164 -11.21 13.40 12.57
C GLU A 164 -10.14 12.37 12.19
N PHE A 165 -9.30 12.68 11.20
CA PHE A 165 -8.21 11.80 10.80
C PHE A 165 -7.22 11.54 11.95
N GLU A 166 -6.77 12.56 12.65
CA GLU A 166 -5.90 12.43 13.83
C GLU A 166 -6.53 11.55 14.92
N GLN A 167 -7.83 11.73 15.18
CA GLN A 167 -8.56 10.88 16.12
C GLN A 167 -8.58 9.40 15.67
N ARG A 168 -8.75 9.13 14.37
CA ARG A 168 -8.68 7.76 13.82
C ARG A 168 -7.28 7.17 13.93
N VAL A 169 -6.24 7.96 13.70
CA VAL A 169 -4.83 7.56 13.87
C VAL A 169 -4.59 7.10 15.30
N GLN A 170 -5.00 7.89 16.30
CA GLN A 170 -4.86 7.53 17.71
C GLN A 170 -5.67 6.28 18.07
N SER A 171 -6.89 6.15 17.55
CA SER A 171 -7.74 4.97 17.76
C SER A 171 -7.18 3.69 17.13
N ALA A 172 -6.32 3.83 16.12
CA ALA A 172 -5.59 2.74 15.47
C ALA A 172 -4.25 2.42 16.16
N ASN A 173 -3.99 2.98 17.34
CA ASN A 173 -2.74 2.86 18.09
C ASN A 173 -1.51 3.34 17.29
N LEU A 174 -1.71 4.32 16.42
CA LEU A 174 -0.64 5.06 15.75
C LEU A 174 -0.49 6.43 16.42
N THR A 175 0.71 6.98 16.34
CA THR A 175 1.07 8.23 17.00
C THR A 175 1.11 9.38 15.99
N GLU A 176 1.02 10.62 16.47
CA GLU A 176 1.00 11.81 15.61
C GLU A 176 2.30 11.98 14.81
N ASP A 177 3.44 11.60 15.38
CA ASP A 177 4.75 11.57 14.70
C ASP A 177 4.84 10.52 13.57
N SER A 178 3.84 9.63 13.46
CA SER A 178 3.70 8.70 12.34
C SER A 178 2.81 9.21 11.22
N ILE A 179 2.33 10.46 11.30
CA ILE A 179 1.54 11.14 10.27
C ILE A 179 2.47 11.89 9.31
N PHE A 180 2.37 11.56 8.02
CA PHE A 180 3.13 12.19 6.94
C PHE A 180 2.18 12.89 5.98
N PHE A 181 2.29 14.22 5.92
CA PHE A 181 1.53 15.04 4.98
C PHE A 181 2.18 15.05 3.60
N PHE A 182 1.34 15.06 2.57
CA PHE A 182 1.76 15.06 1.17
C PHE A 182 1.65 16.48 0.59
N PRO A 183 2.42 16.82 -0.47
CA PRO A 183 2.36 18.13 -1.11
C PRO A 183 0.96 18.47 -1.61
N LYS A 184 0.58 19.75 -1.44
CA LYS A 184 -0.73 20.30 -1.85
C LYS A 184 -0.75 20.84 -3.28
N TYR A 185 0.36 20.72 -4.01
CA TYR A 185 0.56 21.25 -5.36
C TYR A 185 1.51 20.33 -6.14
N GLY A 186 1.51 20.45 -7.47
CA GLY A 186 2.36 19.63 -8.34
C GLY A 186 1.78 18.27 -8.71
N PHE A 187 0.46 18.11 -8.63
CA PHE A 187 -0.24 16.89 -9.03
C PHE A 187 -0.06 16.57 -10.52
N CYS A 188 -0.09 15.27 -10.82
CA CYS A 188 -0.14 14.73 -12.17
C CYS A 188 -1.56 14.27 -12.49
N GLU A 189 -2.04 14.55 -13.70
CA GLU A 189 -3.34 14.08 -14.19
C GLU A 189 -3.21 13.00 -15.27
N VAL A 190 -2.10 13.02 -16.02
CA VAL A 190 -1.83 12.11 -17.13
C VAL A 190 -0.37 11.68 -17.08
N ALA A 191 -0.11 10.42 -17.43
CA ALA A 191 1.21 9.89 -17.70
C ALA A 191 1.27 9.44 -19.16
N ASP A 192 2.42 9.57 -19.81
CA ASP A 192 2.61 8.98 -21.13
C ASP A 192 2.72 7.45 -21.05
N GLN A 193 2.65 6.80 -22.21
CA GLN A 193 2.64 5.34 -22.33
C GLN A 193 3.86 4.63 -21.75
N PHE A 194 5.00 5.32 -21.59
CA PHE A 194 6.23 4.74 -21.04
C PHE A 194 6.28 4.82 -19.52
N HIS A 195 5.42 5.65 -18.91
CA HIS A 195 5.35 5.87 -17.47
C HIS A 195 4.05 5.30 -16.87
N VAL A 196 3.58 4.18 -17.40
CA VAL A 196 2.44 3.42 -16.89
C VAL A 196 2.92 2.09 -16.30
N LEU A 197 2.54 1.81 -15.05
CA LEU A 197 2.85 0.56 -14.36
C LEU A 197 1.56 -0.17 -13.99
N ASP A 198 1.43 -1.44 -14.38
CA ASP A 198 0.33 -2.31 -13.92
C ASP A 198 0.74 -3.11 -12.69
N GLY A 199 0.08 -2.87 -11.56
CA GLY A 199 0.32 -3.58 -10.29
C GLY A 199 0.28 -2.66 -9.07
N PRO A 200 0.44 -3.23 -7.85
CA PRO A 200 0.48 -2.42 -6.64
C PRO A 200 1.62 -1.40 -6.71
N CYS A 201 1.39 -0.17 -6.23
CA CYS A 201 2.47 0.78 -6.00
C CYS A 201 3.61 0.09 -5.24
N CYS A 202 4.84 0.31 -5.69
CA CYS A 202 6.02 0.01 -4.88
C CYS A 202 6.01 0.93 -3.66
N GLU A 203 5.27 0.52 -2.63
CA GLU A 203 5.58 0.94 -1.27
C GLU A 203 6.88 0.22 -0.96
N HIS A 204 7.99 0.94 -1.14
CA HIS A 204 9.34 0.44 -0.90
C HIS A 204 9.41 -0.02 0.54
N THR A 205 9.12 -1.30 0.75
CA THR A 205 9.53 -1.98 1.96
C THR A 205 11.00 -2.23 1.73
N PRO A 206 11.93 -1.64 2.51
CA PRO A 206 13.29 -2.10 2.46
C PRO A 206 13.23 -3.60 2.78
N ALA A 207 13.69 -4.42 1.83
CA ALA A 207 14.14 -5.75 2.20
C ALA A 207 15.24 -5.49 3.23
N LEU A 208 15.04 -5.92 4.48
CA LEU A 208 16.09 -5.88 5.47
C LEU A 208 17.31 -6.54 4.84
N PRO A 209 18.47 -5.85 4.72
CA PRO A 209 19.68 -6.53 4.36
C PRO A 209 19.95 -7.51 5.50
N ILE A 210 19.89 -8.81 5.21
CA ILE A 210 20.42 -9.83 6.11
C ILE A 210 21.93 -9.60 6.10
N THR A 211 22.41 -8.71 6.96
CA THR A 211 23.84 -8.55 7.18
C THR A 211 24.33 -9.79 7.91
N PRO A 212 25.48 -10.37 7.52
CA PRO A 212 25.99 -11.61 8.10
C PRO A 212 26.31 -11.52 9.61
N HIS A 213 26.27 -10.33 10.20
CA HIS A 213 26.51 -10.11 11.63
C HIS A 213 25.37 -10.59 12.55
N LEU A 214 24.12 -10.65 12.08
CA LEU A 214 22.98 -11.10 12.90
C LEU A 214 22.93 -12.63 13.10
N ILE A 215 23.64 -13.40 12.25
CA ILE A 215 23.83 -14.85 12.44
C ILE A 215 24.69 -15.10 13.70
N SER A 216 25.65 -14.22 13.98
CA SER A 216 26.54 -14.39 15.13
C SER A 216 25.85 -14.11 16.47
N VAL A 217 24.79 -13.28 16.50
CA VAL A 217 24.07 -12.97 17.75
C VAL A 217 23.06 -14.07 18.10
N LEU A 218 22.40 -14.65 17.09
CA LEU A 218 21.40 -15.72 17.29
C LEU A 218 22.02 -17.07 17.68
N SER A 219 23.33 -17.27 17.46
CA SER A 219 24.09 -18.46 17.89
C SER A 219 24.21 -18.57 19.43
N TRP A 220 24.16 -17.45 20.15
CA TRP A 220 24.30 -17.45 21.63
C TRP A 220 22.99 -17.73 22.38
N LEU A 221 21.84 -17.63 21.70
CA LEU A 221 20.52 -17.73 22.35
C LEU A 221 19.88 -19.13 22.28
N LYS A 222 20.55 -20.15 21.70
CA LYS A 222 20.09 -21.56 21.69
C LYS A 222 18.61 -21.72 21.33
N VAL A 223 18.12 -20.92 20.37
CA VAL A 223 16.79 -21.07 19.80
C VAL A 223 16.84 -22.19 18.76
N PRO A 224 15.96 -23.20 18.82
CA PRO A 224 15.98 -24.31 17.87
C PRO A 224 15.60 -23.85 16.47
N VAL A 225 16.56 -23.98 15.54
CA VAL A 225 16.38 -23.77 14.10
C VAL A 225 15.71 -25.01 13.52
N VAL A 226 14.51 -24.86 12.97
CA VAL A 226 13.84 -25.88 12.15
C VAL A 226 14.40 -25.76 10.73
N PRO A 227 14.82 -26.86 10.07
CA PRO A 227 15.41 -26.78 8.74
C PRO A 227 14.35 -26.37 7.71
N ALA A 228 14.62 -25.28 6.99
CA ALA A 228 13.88 -24.92 5.79
C ALA A 228 14.27 -25.88 4.66
N GLY A 229 13.30 -26.67 4.20
CA GLY A 229 13.40 -27.41 2.95
C GLY A 229 13.36 -26.47 1.75
N ASP A 230 14.12 -26.88 0.73
CA ASP A 230 14.11 -26.46 -0.67
C ASP A 230 14.32 -24.98 -0.99
N LEU A 231 15.62 -24.65 -1.08
CA LEU A 231 16.27 -23.82 -2.10
C LEU A 231 15.34 -22.91 -2.92
N MET A 232 14.93 -21.79 -2.30
CA MET A 232 14.41 -20.64 -3.02
C MET A 232 15.59 -19.95 -3.72
N THR A 233 15.57 -19.93 -5.04
CA THR A 233 16.48 -19.14 -5.87
C THR A 233 16.47 -17.68 -5.43
N PRO A 234 17.61 -16.95 -5.51
CA PRO A 234 17.64 -15.52 -5.20
C PRO A 234 16.69 -14.79 -6.16
N GLU A 235 15.60 -14.23 -5.61
CA GLU A 235 14.67 -13.40 -6.37
C GLU A 235 15.45 -12.27 -7.06
N ARG A 236 15.25 -12.14 -8.37
CA ARG A 236 15.84 -11.06 -9.15
C ARG A 236 15.31 -9.73 -8.60
N PRO A 237 16.18 -8.72 -8.38
CA PRO A 237 15.74 -7.35 -8.16
C PRO A 237 14.78 -6.94 -9.28
N CYS A 238 13.85 -6.02 -9.00
CA CYS A 238 13.11 -5.33 -10.05
C CYS A 238 14.11 -4.90 -11.14
N PRO A 239 13.79 -5.08 -12.44
CA PRO A 239 14.68 -4.63 -13.49
C PRO A 239 15.00 -3.14 -13.25
N PRO A 240 16.27 -2.72 -13.35
CA PRO A 240 16.60 -1.31 -13.26
C PRO A 240 15.75 -0.55 -14.28
N MET A 241 15.11 0.54 -13.84
CA MET A 241 14.35 1.39 -14.74
C MET A 241 15.26 1.79 -15.92
N PRO A 242 14.75 1.75 -17.16
CA PRO A 242 15.54 2.22 -18.29
C PRO A 242 15.93 3.69 -18.04
N PRO A 243 17.18 4.08 -18.34
CA PRO A 243 17.59 5.48 -18.22
C PRO A 243 16.70 6.35 -19.12
N PRO A 244 16.45 7.62 -18.75
CA PRO A 244 15.68 8.53 -19.58
C PRO A 244 16.35 8.60 -20.96
N MET A 245 15.61 8.22 -22.01
CA MET A 245 16.07 8.45 -23.36
C MET A 245 16.12 9.97 -23.56
N LEU A 246 17.34 10.50 -23.70
CA LEU A 246 17.58 11.85 -24.20
C LEU A 246 16.74 12.04 -25.46
N GLN A 247 15.78 12.95 -25.41
CA GLN A 247 15.01 13.34 -26.57
C GLN A 247 15.98 13.86 -27.64
N PRO A 248 15.86 13.45 -28.92
CA PRO A 248 16.63 14.07 -29.96
C PRO A 248 16.24 15.55 -30.05
N GLU A 249 17.26 16.40 -30.02
CA GLU A 249 17.20 17.83 -30.30
C GLU A 249 16.29 18.07 -31.51
N ALA A 250 15.29 18.94 -31.33
CA ALA A 250 14.43 19.40 -32.41
C ALA A 250 15.32 20.03 -33.49
N SER A 251 15.57 19.27 -34.55
CA SER A 251 16.30 19.71 -35.71
C SER A 251 15.47 20.81 -36.37
N SER A 252 16.06 21.98 -36.45
CA SER A 252 15.60 23.13 -37.21
C SER A 252 15.13 22.72 -38.60
N LEU A 253 13.87 23.00 -38.91
CA LEU A 253 13.34 23.03 -40.27
C LEU A 253 12.99 24.48 -40.66
N PRO A 254 13.23 24.87 -41.92
CA PRO A 254 13.39 26.26 -42.32
C PRO A 254 12.05 26.98 -42.52
N HIS A 255 12.11 28.30 -42.35
CA HIS A 255 11.06 29.26 -42.69
C HIS A 255 10.37 28.95 -44.02
N PHE A 256 9.08 28.59 -43.95
CA PHE A 256 8.17 28.74 -45.07
C PHE A 256 7.52 30.12 -45.03
N ALA A 257 7.55 30.75 -46.20
CA ALA A 257 7.20 32.12 -46.47
C ALA A 257 5.76 32.50 -46.06
N THR A 258 5.63 33.74 -45.58
CA THR A 258 4.36 34.43 -45.37
C THR A 258 3.61 34.64 -46.70
N PRO A 259 2.29 34.41 -46.77
CA PRO A 259 1.51 34.87 -47.91
C PRO A 259 1.27 36.38 -47.79
N LYS A 260 1.69 37.12 -48.84
CA LYS A 260 1.36 38.54 -49.06
C LYS A 260 -0.16 38.71 -49.11
N VAL A 261 -0.68 39.52 -48.18
CA VAL A 261 -2.02 40.12 -48.29
C VAL A 261 -1.94 41.21 -49.37
N VAL A 262 -2.56 40.97 -50.52
CA VAL A 262 -2.80 42.01 -51.53
C VAL A 262 -4.22 42.52 -51.30
N LEU A 263 -4.35 43.76 -50.84
CA LEU A 263 -5.61 44.50 -50.88
C LEU A 263 -5.99 44.71 -52.35
N GLY A 264 -7.09 44.10 -52.76
CA GLY A 264 -7.72 44.28 -54.06
C GLY A 264 -9.20 44.59 -53.86
N THR A 265 -9.59 45.77 -54.31
CA THR A 265 -10.88 46.44 -54.20
C THR A 265 -12.03 45.76 -54.96
N SER A 266 -13.24 45.86 -54.39
CA SER A 266 -14.55 46.05 -55.05
C SER A 266 -15.21 44.89 -55.81
N GLN A 267 -16.32 44.36 -55.27
CA GLN A 267 -17.71 44.44 -55.81
C GLN A 267 -18.60 43.23 -55.45
N ALA A 268 -19.83 43.57 -55.06
CA ALA A 268 -21.13 42.86 -55.20
C ALA A 268 -21.29 41.45 -54.56
N LEU A 269 -22.11 41.31 -53.49
CA LEU A 269 -23.55 40.96 -53.52
C LEU A 269 -23.86 39.69 -54.33
N VAL A 270 -24.31 38.62 -53.67
CA VAL A 270 -25.68 38.06 -53.78
C VAL A 270 -25.89 37.02 -52.66
N TRP A 271 -27.04 37.13 -52.01
CA TRP A 271 -27.66 36.18 -51.09
C TRP A 271 -28.33 35.03 -51.88
N VAL A 272 -28.05 33.78 -51.53
CA VAL A 272 -29.01 32.66 -51.26
C VAL A 272 -28.29 31.65 -50.38
#